data_AF-A0A0R0L0M3-F1
#
_entry.id   AF-A0A0R0L0M3-F1
#
_cell.length_a   1.000
_cell.length_b   1.000
_cell.length_c   1.000
_cell.angle_alpha   90.00
_cell.angle_beta   90.00
_cell.angle_gamma   90.00
#
_symmetry.space_group_name_H-M   'P 1'
#
loop_
_entity.id
_entity.type
_entity.pdbx_description
1 polymer ?
#
loop_
_entity_poly.entity_id
_entity_poly.type
_entity_poly.pdbx_seq_one_letter_code
_entity_poly.pdbx_strand_id
1 'polypeptide(L)'
;MDLSKCQSILQGCSDLQHIYQLLVGVSFSRIDYKAGGLNPPHTHPRATEIVFVLDGELDVGFISTSNKLISKSIKNGEIFVFPKGLVHYQKNNGDKPASVLSAFDSQLPGTVSIAAALITSTPTVPDNVLAQAFQIDTTKVDDIKAKLAPKKT
;
A
#
# COMPACT_ATOMS: atom_id res chain seq x y z
N MET A 1 -7.69 -7.10 -5.05
CA MET A 1 -7.18 -5.84 -5.62
C MET A 1 -6.46 -6.24 -6.88
N ASP A 2 -6.92 -5.78 -8.04
CA ASP A 2 -6.12 -5.87 -9.26
C ASP A 2 -5.07 -4.75 -9.15
N LEU A 3 -3.85 -5.10 -8.76
CA LEU A 3 -2.75 -4.15 -8.55
C LEU A 3 -2.44 -3.35 -9.81
N SER A 4 -2.83 -3.83 -11.01
CA SER A 4 -2.68 -3.08 -12.26
C SER A 4 -3.51 -1.80 -12.29
N LYS A 5 -4.62 -1.73 -11.54
CA LYS A 5 -5.49 -0.55 -11.50
C LYS A 5 -5.06 0.55 -10.52
N CYS A 6 -4.29 0.23 -9.47
CA CYS A 6 -3.69 1.27 -8.62
C CYS A 6 -2.55 2.02 -9.34
N GLN A 7 -1.98 1.43 -10.39
CA GLN A 7 -1.03 2.09 -11.28
C GLN A 7 -1.69 2.72 -12.52
N SER A 8 -2.95 2.37 -12.85
CA SER A 8 -3.53 2.71 -14.16
C SER A 8 -4.14 4.11 -14.27
N ILE A 9 -4.11 4.95 -13.24
CA ILE A 9 -4.40 6.38 -13.44
C ILE A 9 -3.15 7.14 -13.89
N LEU A 10 -1.94 6.57 -13.73
CA LEU A 10 -0.68 7.32 -13.90
C LEU A 10 0.44 6.59 -14.68
N GLN A 11 0.20 5.46 -15.35
CA GLN A 11 1.29 4.74 -16.07
C GLN A 11 1.06 4.48 -17.57
N GLY A 12 0.07 5.14 -18.19
CA GLY A 12 -0.30 4.87 -19.60
C GLY A 12 0.26 5.82 -20.67
N CYS A 13 0.86 6.96 -20.30
CA CYS A 13 1.29 7.97 -21.27
C CYS A 13 2.79 8.28 -21.12
N SER A 14 3.55 8.29 -22.20
CA SER A 14 4.85 8.97 -22.25
C SER A 14 4.74 10.46 -21.84
N ASP A 15 3.54 11.03 -21.91
CA ASP A 15 3.22 12.37 -21.41
C ASP A 15 3.16 12.46 -19.86
N LEU A 16 3.11 11.33 -19.15
CA LEU A 16 2.96 11.35 -17.69
C LEU A 16 4.27 11.68 -16.96
N GLN A 17 5.44 11.38 -17.54
CA GLN A 17 6.71 11.92 -17.01
C GLN A 17 6.75 13.45 -17.08
N HIS A 18 6.07 14.08 -18.05
CA HIS A 18 5.92 15.53 -18.10
C HIS A 18 4.90 16.05 -17.07
N ILE A 19 3.83 15.32 -16.77
CA ILE A 19 2.89 15.69 -15.70
C ILE A 19 3.54 15.61 -14.31
N TYR A 20 4.40 14.61 -14.07
CA TYR A 20 5.20 14.53 -12.84
C TYR A 20 6.15 15.72 -12.65
N GLN A 21 6.58 16.38 -13.73
CA GLN A 21 7.42 17.58 -13.65
C GLN A 21 6.66 18.85 -13.26
N LEU A 22 5.33 18.87 -13.37
CA LEU A 22 4.52 20.02 -12.97
C LEU A 22 4.17 20.00 -11.48
N LEU A 23 4.11 18.82 -10.86
CA LEU A 23 3.86 18.67 -9.43
C LEU A 23 5.16 18.70 -8.64
N VAL A 24 5.80 19.88 -8.57
CA VAL A 24 7.05 20.06 -7.83
C VAL A 24 6.80 19.82 -6.32
N GLY A 25 7.35 18.73 -5.80
CA GLY A 25 7.28 18.39 -4.37
C GLY A 25 5.97 17.74 -3.89
N VAL A 26 4.98 17.49 -4.75
CA VAL A 26 3.70 16.86 -4.36
C VAL A 26 3.23 15.82 -5.36
N SER A 27 2.37 14.90 -4.97
CA SER A 27 1.68 14.00 -5.90
C SER A 27 0.34 13.52 -5.33
N PHE A 28 -0.49 12.91 -6.18
CA PHE A 28 -1.79 12.36 -5.80
C PHE A 28 -1.99 10.96 -6.36
N SER A 29 -2.84 10.16 -5.72
CA SER A 29 -3.37 8.91 -6.26
C SER A 29 -4.84 8.74 -5.88
N ARG A 30 -5.58 7.95 -6.65
CA ARG A 30 -6.94 7.51 -6.30
C ARG A 30 -6.92 6.00 -6.11
N ILE A 31 -7.63 5.54 -5.08
CA ILE A 31 -7.76 4.11 -4.79
C ILE A 31 -9.25 3.78 -4.65
N ASP A 32 -9.68 2.79 -5.42
CA ASP A 32 -11.04 2.25 -5.40
C ASP A 32 -11.05 0.85 -4.78
N TYR A 33 -11.87 0.67 -3.74
CA TYR A 33 -12.00 -0.56 -2.97
C TYR A 33 -13.35 -1.20 -3.26
N LYS A 34 -13.35 -2.44 -3.73
CA LYS A 34 -14.55 -3.29 -3.63
C LYS A 34 -14.88 -3.59 -2.17
N ALA A 35 -16.08 -4.05 -1.88
CA ALA A 35 -16.44 -4.64 -0.59
C ALA A 35 -15.41 -5.73 -0.21
N GLY A 36 -14.91 -5.68 1.03
CA GLY A 36 -13.84 -6.56 1.49
C GLY A 36 -12.46 -6.26 0.87
N GLY A 37 -12.28 -5.18 0.11
CA GLY A 37 -11.02 -4.80 -0.52
C GLY A 37 -9.94 -4.43 0.49
N LEU A 38 -8.70 -4.87 0.25
CA LEU A 38 -7.53 -4.59 1.08
C LEU A 38 -6.47 -3.90 0.23
N ASN A 39 -5.99 -2.75 0.69
CA ASN A 39 -4.66 -2.25 0.35
C ASN A 39 -3.70 -2.75 1.45
N PRO A 40 -2.85 -3.76 1.16
CA PRO A 40 -2.10 -4.48 2.18
C PRO A 40 -1.06 -3.58 2.85
N PRO A 41 -0.47 -4.02 3.98
CA PRO A 41 0.58 -3.27 4.65
C PRO A 41 1.68 -2.81 3.69
N HIS A 42 1.92 -1.51 3.64
CA HIS A 42 2.93 -0.86 2.81
C HIS A 42 3.51 0.38 3.48
N THR A 43 4.55 0.96 2.88
CA THR A 43 5.16 2.21 3.30
C THR A 43 5.53 3.08 2.09
N HIS A 44 5.56 4.39 2.32
CA HIS A 44 6.08 5.40 1.39
C HIS A 44 7.42 5.91 1.92
N PRO A 45 8.57 5.45 1.36
CA PRO A 45 9.88 5.78 1.91
C PRO A 45 10.22 7.28 1.79
N ARG A 46 9.57 8.00 0.87
CA ARG A 46 9.88 9.40 0.57
C ARG A 46 8.78 10.38 0.91
N ALA A 47 7.62 9.95 1.41
CA ALA A 47 6.50 10.85 1.67
C ALA A 47 5.64 10.47 2.87
N THR A 48 5.09 11.49 3.53
CA THR A 48 3.85 11.41 4.31
C THR A 48 2.68 11.31 3.33
N GLU A 49 1.68 10.51 3.67
CA GLU A 49 0.43 10.42 2.92
C GLU A 49 -0.72 11.01 3.73
N ILE A 50 -1.60 11.77 3.09
CA ILE A 50 -2.93 12.07 3.59
C ILE A 50 -3.96 11.41 2.69
N VAL A 51 -4.95 10.73 3.27
CA VAL A 51 -6.11 10.21 2.56
C VAL A 51 -7.34 11.02 2.89
N PHE A 52 -8.17 11.26 1.87
CA PHE A 52 -9.51 11.84 1.97
C PHE A 52 -10.51 10.84 1.37
N VAL A 53 -11.55 10.48 2.13
CA VAL A 53 -12.57 9.55 1.66
C VAL A 53 -13.55 10.26 0.73
N LEU A 54 -13.59 9.81 -0.53
CA LEU A 54 -14.50 10.30 -1.56
C LEU A 54 -15.90 9.66 -1.44
N ASP A 55 -15.94 8.37 -1.14
CA ASP A 55 -17.17 7.61 -0.97
C ASP A 55 -16.96 6.38 -0.09
N GLY A 56 -18.02 5.94 0.58
CA GLY A 56 -18.01 4.77 1.46
C GLY A 56 -17.31 4.98 2.82
N GLU A 57 -16.78 3.89 3.36
CA GLU A 57 -16.11 3.81 4.66
C GLU A 57 -14.89 2.88 4.56
N LEU A 58 -13.81 3.24 5.26
CA LEU A 58 -12.57 2.49 5.33
C LEU A 58 -12.06 2.39 6.75
N ASP A 59 -11.61 1.20 7.14
CA ASP A 59 -10.75 1.02 8.29
C ASP A 59 -9.31 1.24 7.87
N VAL A 60 -8.69 2.25 8.47
CA VAL A 60 -7.30 2.62 8.19
C VAL A 60 -6.46 2.51 9.44
N GLY A 61 -5.17 2.26 9.27
CA GLY A 61 -4.25 2.31 10.40
C GLY A 61 -2.78 2.29 10.02
N PHE A 62 -1.95 2.79 10.92
CA PHE A 62 -0.49 2.72 10.82
C PHE A 62 0.13 2.22 12.12
N ILE A 63 1.35 1.72 12.02
CA ILE A 63 2.13 1.24 13.16
C ILE A 63 3.17 2.30 13.49
N SER A 64 3.12 2.82 14.72
CA SER A 64 4.12 3.76 15.24
C SER A 64 5.48 3.07 15.47
N THR A 65 6.55 3.85 15.63
CA THR A 65 7.88 3.33 15.98
C THR A 65 7.94 2.65 17.36
N SER A 66 6.90 2.83 18.19
CA SER A 66 6.71 2.10 19.45
C SER A 66 5.93 0.78 19.29
N ASN A 67 5.77 0.30 18.05
CA ASN A 67 4.98 -0.88 17.68
C ASN A 67 3.51 -0.81 18.13
N LYS A 68 2.95 0.40 18.26
CA LYS A 68 1.52 0.61 18.54
C LYS A 68 0.75 0.87 17.26
N LEU A 69 -0.35 0.15 17.07
CA LEU A 69 -1.34 0.42 16.04
C LEU A 69 -2.15 1.67 16.40
N ILE A 70 -2.16 2.64 15.50
CA ILE A 70 -3.07 3.79 15.51
C ILE A 70 -4.04 3.60 14.34
N SER A 71 -5.32 3.40 14.64
CA SER A 71 -6.33 3.08 13.63
C SER A 71 -7.64 3.83 13.87
N LYS A 72 -8.42 4.00 12.80
CA LYS A 72 -9.74 4.64 12.81
C LYS A 72 -10.57 4.12 11.63
N SER A 73 -11.88 4.00 11.81
CA SER A 73 -12.85 3.92 10.70
C SER A 73 -13.16 5.33 10.21
N ILE A 74 -12.89 5.60 8.93
CA ILE A 74 -13.11 6.90 8.29
C ILE A 74 -14.17 6.80 7.19
N LYS A 75 -15.05 7.79 7.12
CA LYS A 75 -16.20 7.86 6.21
C LYS A 75 -16.06 9.01 5.22
N ASN A 76 -16.94 9.06 4.22
CA ASN A 76 -17.01 10.14 3.24
C ASN A 76 -16.82 11.53 3.89
N GLY A 77 -15.87 12.30 3.37
CA GLY A 77 -15.51 13.63 3.87
C GLY A 77 -14.47 13.66 4.98
N GLU A 78 -14.14 12.52 5.61
CA GLU A 78 -13.10 12.42 6.63
C GLU A 78 -11.71 12.19 6.02
N ILE A 79 -10.70 12.59 6.79
CA ILE A 79 -9.29 12.42 6.45
C ILE A 79 -8.55 11.55 7.46
N PHE A 80 -7.42 11.00 7.03
CA PHE A 80 -6.44 10.36 7.89
C PHE A 80 -5.02 10.58 7.35
N VAL A 81 -4.03 10.71 8.23
CA VAL A 81 -2.63 10.98 7.85
C VAL A 81 -1.75 9.79 8.24
N PHE A 82 -0.96 9.30 7.30
CA PHE A 82 0.06 8.28 7.50
C PHE A 82 1.45 8.94 7.50
N PRO A 83 2.15 9.00 8.64
CA PRO A 83 3.48 9.61 8.69
C PRO A 83 4.49 8.91 7.79
N LYS A 84 5.41 9.69 7.20
CA LYS A 84 6.44 9.20 6.29
C LYS A 84 7.17 7.97 6.80
N GLY A 85 7.29 6.97 5.93
CA GLY A 85 8.05 5.75 6.21
C GLY A 85 7.38 4.75 7.13
N LEU A 86 6.26 5.07 7.80
CA LEU A 86 5.57 4.12 8.68
C LEU A 86 4.72 3.12 7.90
N VAL A 87 4.69 1.88 8.38
CA VAL A 87 3.86 0.81 7.83
C VAL A 87 2.40 1.12 8.10
N HIS A 88 1.59 1.14 7.05
CA HIS A 88 0.16 1.42 7.14
C HIS A 88 -0.65 0.57 6.15
N TYR A 89 -1.97 0.56 6.33
CA TYR A 89 -2.91 -0.21 5.51
C TYR A 89 -4.27 0.49 5.44
N GLN A 90 -5.08 0.07 4.46
CA GLN A 90 -6.48 0.43 4.38
C GLN A 90 -7.32 -0.81 4.02
N LYS A 91 -8.47 -0.96 4.66
CA LYS A 91 -9.38 -2.08 4.47
C LYS A 91 -10.81 -1.58 4.36
N ASN A 92 -11.48 -1.95 3.28
CA ASN A 92 -12.93 -1.83 3.19
C ASN A 92 -13.55 -3.06 3.87
N ASN A 93 -14.06 -2.89 5.10
CA ASN A 93 -14.79 -3.91 5.84
C ASN A 93 -16.31 -3.83 5.63
N GLY A 94 -16.79 -2.86 4.84
CA GLY A 94 -18.19 -2.73 4.46
C GLY A 94 -18.61 -3.68 3.32
N ASP A 95 -19.91 -3.66 3.06
CA ASP A 95 -20.60 -4.41 2.01
C ASP A 95 -20.73 -3.63 0.68
N LYS A 96 -20.36 -2.35 0.69
CA LYS A 96 -20.39 -1.43 -0.47
C LYS A 96 -18.97 -1.04 -0.91
N PRO A 97 -18.79 -0.60 -2.17
CA PRO A 97 -17.54 0.00 -2.60
C PRO A 97 -17.16 1.24 -1.76
N ALA A 98 -15.87 1.54 -1.70
CA ALA A 98 -15.34 2.77 -1.10
C ALA A 98 -14.24 3.34 -2.00
N SER A 99 -13.99 4.64 -1.93
CA SER A 99 -12.90 5.27 -2.68
C SER A 99 -12.25 6.41 -1.90
N VAL A 100 -10.95 6.60 -2.13
CA VAL A 100 -10.17 7.69 -1.53
C VAL A 100 -9.36 8.44 -2.58
N LEU A 101 -9.08 9.70 -2.27
CA LEU A 101 -8.01 10.47 -2.87
C LEU A 101 -6.86 10.55 -1.85
N SER A 102 -5.67 10.09 -2.25
CA SER A 102 -4.44 10.24 -1.48
C SER A 102 -3.61 11.39 -2.03
N ALA A 103 -2.94 12.13 -1.15
CA ALA A 103 -1.95 13.14 -1.50
C ALA A 103 -0.64 12.91 -0.73
N PHE A 104 0.47 13.29 -1.34
CA PHE A 104 1.81 13.04 -0.82
C PHE A 104 2.65 14.33 -0.85
N ASP A 105 3.46 14.53 0.18
CA ASP A 105 4.48 15.60 0.25
C ASP A 105 5.77 15.26 -0.52
N SER A 106 5.62 14.50 -1.60
CA SER A 106 6.67 14.18 -2.55
C SER A 106 6.08 13.97 -3.94
N GLN A 107 6.80 14.43 -4.96
CA GLN A 107 6.48 14.12 -6.36
C GLN A 107 6.61 12.62 -6.68
N LEU A 108 7.43 11.89 -5.91
CA LEU A 108 7.74 10.48 -6.12
C LEU A 108 7.81 9.77 -4.76
N PRO A 109 6.68 9.54 -4.08
CA PRO A 109 6.65 8.92 -2.74
C PRO A 109 7.31 7.53 -2.73
N GLY A 110 7.12 6.78 -3.81
CA GLY A 110 7.45 5.36 -3.89
C GLY A 110 6.53 4.53 -2.99
N THR A 111 6.38 3.24 -3.30
CA THR A 111 5.55 2.34 -2.48
C THR A 111 6.30 1.04 -2.28
N VAL A 112 6.41 0.60 -1.03
CA VAL A 112 6.97 -0.71 -0.67
C VAL A 112 5.87 -1.51 0.00
N SER A 113 5.27 -2.46 -0.71
CA SER A 113 4.36 -3.43 -0.10
C SER A 113 5.17 -4.43 0.72
N ILE A 114 4.90 -4.55 2.02
CA ILE A 114 5.74 -5.30 2.96
C ILE A 114 5.79 -6.78 2.58
N ALA A 115 4.63 -7.40 2.38
CA ALA A 115 4.55 -8.83 2.05
C ALA A 115 5.23 -9.12 0.70
N ALA A 116 4.93 -8.33 -0.35
CA ALA A 116 5.53 -8.54 -1.66
C ALA A 116 7.04 -8.30 -1.65
N ALA A 117 7.53 -7.22 -1.00
CA ALA A 117 8.96 -6.91 -0.95
C ALA A 117 9.77 -8.03 -0.26
N LEU A 118 9.26 -8.57 0.85
CA LEU A 118 9.95 -9.63 1.58
C LEU A 118 9.91 -10.99 0.86
N ILE A 119 8.80 -11.29 0.18
CA ILE A 119 8.53 -12.64 -0.34
C ILE A 119 8.85 -12.78 -1.83
N THR A 120 8.56 -11.77 -2.64
CA THR A 120 8.62 -11.83 -4.12
C THR A 120 9.70 -10.95 -4.73
N SER A 121 10.67 -10.46 -3.94
CA SER A 121 11.82 -9.69 -4.43
C SER A 121 12.66 -10.50 -5.43
N THR A 122 13.38 -9.79 -6.31
CA THR A 122 14.29 -10.39 -7.28
C THR A 122 15.67 -9.71 -7.19
N PRO A 123 16.73 -10.42 -6.75
CA PRO A 123 16.71 -11.79 -6.21
C PRO A 123 15.90 -11.87 -4.90
N THR A 124 15.40 -13.06 -4.55
CA THR A 124 14.58 -13.26 -3.34
C THR A 124 15.42 -13.12 -2.08
N VAL A 125 14.80 -12.65 -0.99
CA VAL A 125 15.40 -12.76 0.35
C VAL A 125 15.69 -14.25 0.65
N PRO A 126 16.89 -14.58 1.17
CA PRO A 126 17.23 -15.95 1.55
C PRO A 126 16.26 -16.54 2.58
N ASP A 127 15.92 -17.82 2.43
CA ASP A 127 14.90 -18.47 3.27
C ASP A 127 15.30 -18.54 4.73
N ASN A 128 16.59 -18.73 5.03
CA ASN A 128 17.08 -18.75 6.40
C ASN A 128 16.93 -17.39 7.10
N VAL A 129 17.05 -16.28 6.36
CA VAL A 129 16.84 -14.92 6.89
C VAL A 129 15.36 -14.73 7.24
N LEU A 130 14.45 -15.11 6.33
CA LEU A 130 13.01 -15.01 6.59
C LEU A 130 12.58 -15.95 7.72
N ALA A 131 13.04 -17.20 7.71
CA ALA A 131 12.77 -18.19 8.75
C ALA A 131 13.17 -17.68 10.14
N GLN A 132 14.39 -17.14 10.27
CA GLN A 132 14.87 -16.59 11.53
C GLN A 132 14.10 -15.32 11.94
N ALA A 133 13.81 -14.41 11.00
CA ALA A 133 13.08 -13.17 11.27
C ALA A 133 11.64 -13.43 11.72
N PHE A 134 10.96 -14.40 11.10
CA PHE A 134 9.59 -14.76 11.42
C PHE A 134 9.48 -15.85 12.52
N GLN A 135 10.60 -16.41 12.98
CA GLN A 135 10.66 -17.52 13.94
C GLN A 135 9.83 -18.74 13.47
N ILE A 136 10.01 -19.11 12.21
CA ILE A 136 9.34 -20.24 11.56
C ILE A 136 10.35 -21.11 10.82
N ASP A 137 9.93 -22.33 10.46
CA ASP A 137 10.72 -23.23 9.61
C ASP A 137 10.77 -22.73 8.16
N THR A 138 11.83 -23.08 7.43
CA THR A 138 11.99 -22.72 6.01
C THR A 138 10.86 -23.29 5.14
N THR A 139 10.30 -24.45 5.49
CA THR A 139 9.14 -25.02 4.78
C THR A 139 7.92 -24.09 4.82
N LYS A 140 7.70 -23.36 5.92
CA LYS A 140 6.63 -22.36 6.02
C LYS A 140 6.95 -21.11 5.20
N VAL A 141 8.23 -20.76 5.04
CA VAL A 141 8.66 -19.68 4.15
C VAL A 141 8.33 -20.06 2.70
N ASP A 142 8.63 -21.29 2.30
CA ASP A 142 8.31 -21.82 0.97
C ASP A 142 6.81 -21.81 0.70
N ASP A 143 6.00 -22.21 1.67
CA ASP A 143 4.52 -22.16 1.57
C ASP A 143 4.02 -20.73 1.34
N ILE A 144 4.59 -19.74 2.02
CA ILE A 144 4.23 -18.32 1.85
C ILE A 144 4.66 -17.82 0.47
N LYS A 145 5.89 -18.16 0.03
CA LYS A 145 6.40 -17.84 -1.31
C LYS A 145 5.50 -18.39 -2.41
N ALA A 146 5.09 -19.66 -2.29
CA ALA A 146 4.20 -20.29 -3.26
C ALA A 146 2.83 -19.59 -3.37
N LYS A 147 2.27 -19.11 -2.25
CA LYS A 147 0.98 -18.41 -2.23
C LYS A 147 1.02 -17.00 -2.80
N LEU A 148 2.19 -16.34 -2.72
CA LEU A 148 2.39 -14.97 -3.21
C LEU A 148 3.05 -14.90 -4.58
N ALA A 149 3.49 -16.04 -5.13
CA ALA A 149 4.03 -16.12 -6.47
C ALA A 149 3.01 -15.59 -7.51
N PRO A 150 3.46 -14.90 -8.58
CA PRO A 150 2.60 -14.51 -9.68
C PRO A 150 1.86 -15.74 -10.21
N LYS A 151 0.52 -15.67 -10.28
CA LYS A 151 -0.24 -16.71 -10.96
C LYS A 151 0.16 -16.67 -12.43
N LYS A 152 0.63 -17.79 -12.97
CA LYS A 152 0.83 -17.94 -14.41
C LYS A 152 -0.54 -17.79 -15.08
N THR A 153 -0.77 -16.62 -15.69
CA THR A 153 -1.89 -16.37 -16.60
C THR A 153 -1.64 -17.02 -17.94
#